data_AF-W2RK87-F1
#
_entry.id   AF-W2RK87-F1
#
_cell.length_a   1.000
_cell.length_b   1.000
_cell.length_c   1.000
_cell.angle_alpha   90.00
_cell.angle_beta   90.00
_cell.angle_gamma   90.00
#
_symmetry.space_group_name_H-M   'P 1'
#
loop_
_entity.id
_entity.type
_entity.pdbx_description
1 polymer ?
#
loop_
_entity_poly.entity_id
_entity_poly.type
_entity_poly.pdbx_seq_one_letter_code
_entity_poly.pdbx_strand_id
1 'polypeptide(L)'
;MYGLVNEPKMIDLPRSAVISWNTAAVSIIRAAGLVKPYLSFGDGFLKLSDWHGEFQNIDEQLIFDTHQYQIFNANQLPLNYSARIALSCSGYQGLLLASNNPSSGWGPTMNGEWSQAETDCAPHLNNVGVGSRWTGTLNLGNTGLETNVLTPLCPTAPDCSCEMANADPSQYSNEYRKFLRMYAEAQMDSFEKVWGWFYWTWKTENAVQWSWLLGLRAGILPEKVYGRGFRCGDVVPDFWDLSSGT
;
A
#
# COMPACT_ATOMS: atom_id res chain seq x y z
N MET A 1 -7.89 2.06 -18.43
CA MET A 1 -8.28 1.08 -17.39
C MET A 1 -9.56 1.56 -16.76
N TYR A 2 -10.46 0.67 -16.36
CA TYR A 2 -11.69 0.98 -15.64
C TYR A 2 -11.83 0.01 -14.46
N GLY A 3 -11.77 0.52 -13.23
CA GLY A 3 -11.93 -0.29 -12.02
C GLY A 3 -13.40 -0.61 -11.77
N LEU A 4 -13.71 -1.89 -11.49
CA LEU A 4 -15.07 -2.34 -11.26
C LEU A 4 -15.58 -1.93 -9.87
N VAL A 5 -14.91 -2.40 -8.82
CA VAL A 5 -15.21 -2.08 -7.42
C VAL A 5 -13.92 -1.96 -6.64
N ASN A 6 -13.79 -0.89 -5.85
CA ASN A 6 -12.65 -0.67 -4.97
C ASN A 6 -12.76 -1.56 -3.74
N GLU A 7 -11.68 -2.27 -3.38
CA GLU A 7 -11.51 -2.97 -2.11
C GLU A 7 -12.76 -3.73 -1.60
N PRO A 8 -13.33 -4.68 -2.36
CA PRO A 8 -14.46 -5.46 -1.87
C PRO A 8 -14.02 -6.32 -0.69
N LYS A 9 -14.44 -5.97 0.54
CA LYS A 9 -13.99 -6.62 1.79
C LYS A 9 -14.43 -8.10 1.90
N MET A 10 -13.79 -9.01 1.17
CA MET A 10 -14.14 -10.44 1.07
C MET A 10 -13.81 -11.24 2.33
N ILE A 11 -13.18 -10.62 3.32
CA ILE A 11 -13.13 -11.15 4.69
C ILE A 11 -14.50 -11.11 5.39
N ASP A 12 -15.38 -10.17 4.99
CA ASP A 12 -16.75 -10.02 5.50
C ASP A 12 -17.83 -10.35 4.45
N LEU A 13 -17.47 -10.38 3.16
CA LEU A 13 -18.37 -10.66 2.05
C LEU A 13 -18.19 -12.09 1.49
N PRO A 14 -19.27 -12.79 1.10
CA PRO A 14 -19.15 -14.08 0.44
C PRO A 14 -18.37 -13.97 -0.88
N ARG A 15 -17.27 -14.72 -1.01
CA ARG A 15 -16.42 -14.73 -2.21
C ARG A 15 -17.21 -14.98 -3.50
N SER A 16 -18.15 -15.93 -3.48
CA SER A 16 -19.01 -16.26 -4.63
C SER A 16 -19.87 -15.08 -5.10
N ALA A 17 -20.31 -14.22 -4.19
CA ALA A 17 -21.10 -13.03 -4.53
C ALA A 17 -20.24 -12.00 -5.27
N VAL A 18 -19.02 -11.75 -4.79
CA VAL A 18 -18.08 -10.82 -5.45
C VAL A 18 -17.64 -11.34 -6.82
N ILE A 19 -17.36 -12.65 -6.94
CA ILE A 19 -17.04 -13.27 -8.24
C ILE A 19 -18.19 -13.16 -9.24
N SER A 20 -19.41 -13.48 -8.79
CA SER A 20 -20.62 -13.40 -9.64
C SER A 20 -20.89 -11.97 -10.09
N TRP A 21 -20.73 -11.00 -9.19
CA TRP A 21 -20.92 -9.59 -9.51
C TRP A 21 -19.90 -9.09 -10.55
N ASN A 22 -18.61 -9.39 -10.37
CA ASN A 22 -17.57 -8.99 -11.33
C ASN A 22 -17.80 -9.62 -12.70
N THR A 23 -18.16 -10.91 -12.75
CA THR A 23 -18.48 -11.62 -14.01
C THR A 23 -19.64 -10.95 -14.74
N ALA A 24 -20.71 -10.62 -14.02
CA ALA A 24 -21.86 -9.93 -14.59
C ALA A 24 -21.49 -8.52 -15.08
N ALA A 25 -20.71 -7.76 -14.30
CA ALA A 25 -20.27 -6.42 -14.66
C ALA A 25 -19.43 -6.42 -15.95
N VAL A 26 -18.47 -7.33 -16.06
CA VAL A 26 -17.65 -7.49 -17.28
C VAL A 26 -18.55 -7.78 -18.50
N SER A 27 -19.47 -8.73 -18.38
CA SER A 27 -20.41 -9.08 -19.45
C SER A 27 -21.23 -7.87 -19.92
N ILE A 28 -21.79 -7.10 -18.98
CA ILE A 28 -22.57 -5.89 -19.27
C ILE A 28 -21.72 -4.83 -19.98
N ILE A 29 -20.51 -4.56 -19.47
CA ILE A 29 -19.60 -3.55 -20.04
C ILE A 29 -19.20 -3.92 -21.47
N ARG A 30 -18.88 -5.19 -21.73
CA ARG A 30 -18.52 -5.65 -23.08
C ARG A 30 -19.72 -5.66 -24.03
N ALA A 31 -20.89 -6.07 -23.56
CA ALA A 31 -22.13 -6.00 -24.34
C ALA A 31 -22.50 -4.55 -24.72
N ALA A 32 -22.14 -3.57 -23.90
CA ALA A 32 -22.32 -2.15 -24.19
C ALA A 32 -21.29 -1.57 -25.18
N GLY A 33 -20.33 -2.37 -25.67
CA GLY A 33 -19.35 -1.98 -26.69
C GLY A 33 -18.05 -1.37 -26.15
N LEU A 34 -17.87 -1.31 -24.82
CA LEU A 34 -16.60 -0.91 -24.21
C LEU A 34 -15.60 -2.06 -24.25
N VAL A 35 -15.00 -2.33 -25.42
CA VAL A 35 -14.09 -3.49 -25.66
C VAL A 35 -12.60 -3.13 -25.70
N LYS A 36 -12.27 -1.84 -25.60
CA LYS A 36 -10.88 -1.34 -25.63
C LYS A 36 -10.21 -1.20 -24.26
N PRO A 37 -10.89 -0.77 -23.18
CA PRO A 37 -10.21 -0.57 -21.91
C PRO A 37 -10.00 -1.90 -21.19
N TYR A 38 -8.81 -2.05 -20.58
CA TYR A 38 -8.63 -3.02 -19.50
C TYR A 38 -9.60 -2.73 -18.35
N LEU A 39 -10.23 -3.77 -17.82
CA LEU A 39 -11.04 -3.68 -16.60
C LEU A 39 -10.20 -4.19 -15.42
N SER A 40 -10.23 -3.51 -14.28
CA SER A 40 -9.54 -3.97 -13.07
C SER A 40 -10.52 -4.42 -11.99
N PHE A 41 -10.13 -5.45 -11.25
CA PHE A 41 -10.87 -5.95 -10.09
C PHE A 41 -9.89 -6.16 -8.92
N GLY A 42 -10.35 -5.83 -7.71
CA GLY A 42 -9.53 -5.88 -6.50
C GLY A 42 -9.38 -7.29 -5.91
N ASP A 43 -8.27 -7.50 -5.21
CA ASP A 43 -7.93 -8.74 -4.47
C ASP A 43 -8.86 -9.09 -3.30
N GLY A 44 -9.70 -8.15 -2.90
CA GLY A 44 -10.66 -8.29 -1.80
C GLY A 44 -10.02 -8.62 -0.45
N PHE A 45 -8.77 -8.20 -0.23
CA PHE A 45 -7.96 -8.49 0.96
C PHE A 45 -7.66 -9.99 1.17
N LEU A 46 -7.79 -10.80 0.12
CA LEU A 46 -7.40 -12.20 0.13
C LEU A 46 -5.93 -12.36 -0.29
N LYS A 47 -5.35 -13.55 -0.08
CA LYS A 47 -4.00 -13.81 -0.59
C LYS A 47 -4.05 -13.78 -2.12
N LEU A 48 -3.06 -13.18 -2.76
CA LEU A 48 -3.01 -13.11 -4.23
C LEU A 48 -3.01 -14.50 -4.90
N SER A 49 -2.47 -15.51 -4.21
CA SER A 49 -2.50 -16.91 -4.67
C SER A 49 -3.91 -17.51 -4.68
N ASP A 50 -4.83 -17.01 -3.85
CA ASP A 50 -6.19 -17.54 -3.75
C ASP A 50 -7.01 -17.22 -5.02
N TRP A 51 -6.53 -16.32 -5.87
CA TRP A 51 -7.12 -15.95 -7.14
C TRP A 51 -6.62 -16.79 -8.32
N HIS A 52 -5.65 -17.68 -8.13
CA HIS A 52 -5.14 -18.54 -9.19
C HIS A 52 -6.29 -19.33 -9.87
N GLY A 53 -6.40 -19.19 -11.20
CA GLY A 53 -7.44 -19.85 -12.01
C GLY A 53 -8.79 -19.12 -12.06
N GLU A 54 -9.01 -18.09 -11.25
CA GLU A 54 -10.24 -17.29 -11.30
C GLU A 54 -10.26 -16.35 -12.52
N PHE A 55 -11.44 -16.11 -13.06
CA PHE A 55 -11.71 -15.19 -14.19
C PHE A 55 -10.96 -15.47 -15.51
N GLN A 56 -10.20 -16.56 -15.64
CA GLN A 56 -9.34 -16.82 -16.81
C GLN A 56 -10.09 -16.94 -18.15
N ASN A 57 -11.38 -17.30 -18.12
CA ASN A 57 -12.22 -17.46 -19.31
C ASN A 57 -13.31 -16.39 -19.43
N ILE A 58 -13.21 -15.30 -18.66
CA ILE A 58 -14.23 -14.24 -18.64
C ILE A 58 -13.89 -13.15 -19.66
N ASP A 59 -12.65 -12.67 -19.66
CA ASP A 59 -12.19 -11.58 -20.52
C ASP A 59 -10.66 -11.54 -20.54
N GLU A 60 -10.06 -11.32 -21.72
CA GLU A 60 -8.61 -11.26 -21.91
C GLU A 60 -7.99 -9.91 -21.49
N GLN A 61 -8.83 -8.88 -21.29
CA GLN A 61 -8.43 -7.54 -20.89
C GLN A 61 -8.79 -7.25 -19.43
N LEU A 62 -8.54 -8.22 -18.54
CA LEU A 62 -8.61 -8.01 -17.09
C LEU A 62 -7.23 -7.69 -16.53
N ILE A 63 -7.21 -6.87 -15.47
CA ILE A 63 -6.03 -6.60 -14.65
C ILE A 63 -6.40 -6.87 -13.20
N PHE A 64 -5.53 -7.59 -12.50
CA PHE A 64 -5.68 -7.86 -11.09
C PHE A 64 -5.04 -6.76 -10.26
N ASP A 65 -5.86 -6.12 -9.45
CA ASP A 65 -5.48 -4.96 -8.66
C ASP A 65 -5.28 -5.34 -7.19
N THR A 66 -4.11 -5.02 -6.65
CA THR A 66 -3.78 -5.19 -5.24
C THR A 66 -3.27 -3.88 -4.64
N HIS A 67 -3.52 -3.67 -3.35
CA HIS A 67 -3.10 -2.48 -2.63
C HIS A 67 -2.12 -2.88 -1.52
N GLN A 68 -0.94 -2.27 -1.50
CA GLN A 68 0.12 -2.64 -0.55
C GLN A 68 0.44 -1.48 0.40
N TYR A 69 0.16 -1.70 1.68
CA TYR A 69 0.48 -0.81 2.79
C TYR A 69 1.10 -1.60 3.94
N GLN A 70 2.11 -1.02 4.61
CA GLN A 70 2.78 -1.66 5.75
C GLN A 70 2.28 -1.18 7.12
N ILE A 71 1.20 -0.40 7.17
CA ILE A 71 0.81 0.36 8.36
C ILE A 71 -0.54 -0.06 8.98
N PHE A 72 -1.39 -0.77 8.24
CA PHE A 72 -2.74 -1.12 8.70
C PHE A 72 -2.83 -2.46 9.43
N ASN A 73 -1.69 -3.06 9.78
CA ASN A 73 -1.65 -4.33 10.50
C ASN A 73 -0.54 -4.34 11.57
N ALA A 74 -0.77 -5.15 12.62
CA ALA A 74 0.09 -5.21 13.79
C ALA A 74 1.44 -5.92 13.55
N ASN A 75 1.60 -6.62 12.42
CA ASN A 75 2.82 -7.38 12.12
C ASN A 75 3.84 -6.55 11.34
N GLN A 76 3.39 -5.60 10.52
CA GLN A 76 4.25 -4.79 9.65
C GLN A 76 4.49 -3.39 10.22
N LEU A 77 3.53 -2.82 10.96
CA LEU A 77 3.68 -1.50 11.57
C LEU A 77 4.90 -1.40 12.53
N PRO A 78 5.28 -2.44 13.30
CA PRO A 78 6.46 -2.38 14.17
C PRO A 78 7.80 -2.57 13.45
N LEU A 79 7.82 -2.78 12.13
CA LEU A 79 9.07 -2.94 11.39
C LEU A 79 9.92 -1.68 11.50
N ASN A 80 11.21 -1.85 11.78
CA ASN A 80 12.18 -0.77 11.69
C ASN A 80 12.40 -0.33 10.23
N TYR A 81 13.08 0.79 10.03
CA TYR A 81 13.27 1.43 8.73
C TYR A 81 13.88 0.50 7.68
N SER A 82 14.97 -0.19 8.01
CA SER A 82 15.65 -1.09 7.09
C SER A 82 14.80 -2.31 6.76
N ALA A 83 14.05 -2.86 7.73
CA ALA A 83 13.14 -3.98 7.52
C ALA A 83 11.96 -3.62 6.61
N ARG A 84 11.45 -2.37 6.67
CA ARG A 84 10.38 -1.88 5.76
C ARG A 84 10.84 -1.81 4.30
N ILE A 85 12.07 -1.33 4.10
CA ILE A 85 12.69 -1.28 2.78
C ILE A 85 12.93 -2.72 2.27
N ALA A 86 13.47 -3.61 3.13
CA ALA A 86 13.67 -5.01 2.79
C ALA A 86 12.35 -5.73 2.45
N LEU A 87 11.28 -5.47 3.20
CA LEU A 87 9.95 -6.02 2.92
C LEU A 87 9.43 -5.57 1.55
N SER A 88 9.64 -4.31 1.18
CA SER A 88 9.29 -3.78 -0.15
C SER A 88 10.06 -4.49 -1.26
N CYS A 89 11.38 -4.63 -1.08
CA CYS A 89 12.27 -5.17 -2.10
C CYS A 89 12.19 -6.68 -2.29
N SER A 90 11.94 -7.45 -1.22
CA SER A 90 11.94 -8.91 -1.31
C SER A 90 10.54 -9.48 -1.12
N GLY A 91 9.80 -9.04 -0.10
CA GLY A 91 8.47 -9.55 0.19
C GLY A 91 7.44 -9.16 -0.87
N TYR A 92 7.23 -7.86 -1.07
CA TYR A 92 6.28 -7.37 -2.06
C TYR A 92 6.69 -7.74 -3.48
N GLN A 93 7.98 -7.69 -3.80
CA GLN A 93 8.46 -8.06 -5.13
C GLN A 93 8.17 -9.53 -5.44
N GLY A 94 8.50 -10.43 -4.50
CA GLY A 94 8.23 -11.86 -4.64
C GLY A 94 6.73 -12.16 -4.72
N LEU A 95 5.93 -11.51 -3.88
CA LEU A 95 4.47 -11.63 -3.88
C LEU A 95 3.87 -11.25 -5.25
N LEU A 96 4.27 -10.09 -5.78
CA LEU A 96 3.74 -9.58 -7.04
C LEU A 96 4.23 -10.40 -8.24
N LEU A 97 5.49 -10.79 -8.28
CA LEU A 97 6.01 -11.67 -9.33
C LEU A 97 5.30 -13.03 -9.36
N ALA A 98 5.02 -13.60 -8.18
CA ALA A 98 4.28 -14.85 -8.08
C ALA A 98 2.83 -14.69 -8.56
N SER A 99 2.17 -13.59 -8.17
CA SER A 99 0.82 -13.25 -8.64
C SER A 99 0.76 -13.00 -10.14
N ASN A 100 1.78 -12.34 -10.70
CA ASN A 100 1.83 -11.96 -12.11
C ASN A 100 2.12 -13.13 -13.07
N ASN A 101 2.57 -14.27 -12.56
CA ASN A 101 2.87 -15.46 -13.35
C ASN A 101 1.58 -16.26 -13.65
N PRO A 102 1.08 -16.34 -14.89
CA PRO A 102 -0.16 -17.06 -15.20
C PRO A 102 -0.12 -18.58 -14.95
N SER A 103 1.07 -19.17 -14.78
CA SER A 103 1.22 -20.60 -14.48
C SER A 103 1.10 -20.94 -12.99
N SER A 104 1.25 -19.96 -12.10
CA SER A 104 1.25 -20.17 -10.63
C SER A 104 0.43 -19.15 -9.84
N GLY A 105 0.12 -18.01 -10.45
CA GLY A 105 -0.67 -16.91 -9.93
C GLY A 105 -1.75 -16.50 -10.94
N TRP A 106 -2.35 -15.33 -10.74
CA TRP A 106 -3.52 -14.94 -11.53
C TRP A 106 -3.16 -14.52 -12.97
N GLY A 107 -2.07 -13.77 -13.18
CA GLY A 107 -1.76 -13.14 -14.47
C GLY A 107 -1.54 -11.64 -14.29
N PRO A 108 -1.83 -10.76 -15.28
CA PRO A 108 -1.57 -9.31 -15.22
C PRO A 108 -1.89 -8.62 -13.87
N THR A 109 -0.90 -8.49 -12.99
CA THR A 109 -1.08 -7.92 -11.65
C THR A 109 -0.44 -6.55 -11.57
N MET A 110 -1.12 -5.60 -10.94
CA MET A 110 -0.60 -4.27 -10.65
C MET A 110 -0.86 -3.87 -9.20
N ASN A 111 -0.10 -2.90 -8.71
CA ASN A 111 -0.36 -2.30 -7.40
C ASN A 111 -1.15 -0.97 -7.55
N GLY A 112 -2.48 -1.02 -7.51
CA GLY A 112 -3.32 0.17 -7.74
C GLY A 112 -3.26 1.22 -6.65
N GLU A 113 -2.86 0.86 -5.42
CA GLU A 113 -2.68 1.84 -4.36
C GLU A 113 -1.51 1.50 -3.44
N TRP A 114 -0.74 2.54 -3.10
CA TRP A 114 0.30 2.52 -2.08
C TRP A 114 0.63 3.95 -1.65
N SER A 115 1.30 4.10 -0.51
CA SER A 115 1.91 5.35 -0.08
C SER A 115 3.25 5.09 0.60
N GLN A 116 4.01 6.15 0.88
CA GLN A 116 5.25 6.04 1.65
C GLN A 116 5.04 6.32 3.14
N ALA A 117 3.79 6.37 3.61
CA ALA A 117 3.48 6.58 5.01
C ALA A 117 4.02 5.41 5.84
N GLU A 118 4.84 5.72 6.83
CA GLU A 118 5.43 4.71 7.72
C GLU A 118 4.56 4.44 8.96
N THR A 119 3.63 5.36 9.26
CA THR A 119 2.73 5.29 10.40
C THR A 119 1.28 5.43 9.94
N ASP A 120 0.34 5.05 10.80
CA ASP A 120 -1.07 5.37 10.66
C ASP A 120 -1.46 6.65 11.45
N CYS A 121 -0.54 7.60 11.58
CA CYS A 121 -0.70 8.83 12.37
C CYS A 121 -1.45 9.98 11.67
N ALA A 122 -1.63 9.90 10.35
CA ALA A 122 -2.28 10.98 9.62
C ALA A 122 -3.69 11.21 10.19
N PRO A 123 -4.09 12.47 10.47
CA PRO A 123 -5.39 12.74 11.08
C PRO A 123 -6.54 12.09 10.31
N HIS A 124 -7.40 11.38 11.04
CA HIS A 124 -8.59 10.70 10.52
C HIS A 124 -8.33 9.57 9.51
N LEU A 125 -7.08 9.13 9.36
CA LEU A 125 -6.75 8.00 8.50
C LEU A 125 -7.52 6.73 8.90
N ASN A 126 -7.66 6.49 10.20
CA ASN A 126 -8.37 5.33 10.75
C ASN A 126 -9.86 5.61 11.04
N ASN A 127 -10.44 6.69 10.49
CA ASN A 127 -11.78 7.26 10.74
C ASN A 127 -11.78 8.54 11.61
N VAL A 128 -12.86 9.32 11.50
CA VAL A 128 -13.05 10.59 12.22
C VAL A 128 -13.10 10.33 13.73
N GLY A 129 -12.26 11.06 14.48
CA GLY A 129 -12.17 10.91 15.93
C GLY A 129 -11.49 9.62 16.41
N VAL A 130 -10.99 8.77 15.51
CA VAL A 130 -10.30 7.53 15.85
C VAL A 130 -8.79 7.75 15.85
N GLY A 131 -8.11 7.18 16.86
CA GLY A 131 -6.66 7.26 17.02
C GLY A 131 -5.87 6.34 16.09
N SER A 132 -4.63 6.05 16.48
CA SER A 132 -3.68 5.26 15.67
C SER A 132 -3.22 3.99 16.37
N ARG A 133 -2.87 2.97 15.58
CA ARG A 133 -2.14 1.79 16.06
C ARG A 133 -0.76 2.20 16.55
N TRP A 134 -0.12 3.13 15.85
CA TRP A 134 1.22 3.63 16.15
C TRP A 134 1.37 4.07 17.61
N THR A 135 0.44 4.89 18.11
CA THR A 135 0.44 5.38 19.50
C THR A 135 -0.45 4.56 20.45
N GLY A 136 -1.03 3.44 19.99
CA GLY A 136 -1.90 2.62 20.82
C GLY A 136 -3.19 3.32 21.25
N THR A 137 -3.74 4.16 20.37
CA THR A 137 -4.97 4.93 20.60
C THR A 137 -6.11 4.54 19.67
N LEU A 138 -5.94 3.48 18.87
CA LEU A 138 -6.98 2.97 17.96
C LEU A 138 -8.11 2.30 18.76
N ASN A 139 -9.21 3.03 18.93
CA ASN A 139 -10.45 2.53 19.53
C ASN A 139 -11.60 2.67 18.52
N LEU A 140 -12.06 1.54 18.01
CA LEU A 140 -13.13 1.37 17.03
C LEU A 140 -14.47 0.99 17.69
N GLY A 141 -14.52 1.03 19.02
CA GLY A 141 -15.68 0.61 19.80
C GLY A 141 -15.89 -0.91 19.79
N ASN A 142 -17.11 -1.33 20.12
CA ASN A 142 -17.51 -2.74 20.20
C ASN A 142 -18.27 -3.19 18.95
N THR A 143 -17.79 -2.81 17.76
CA THR A 143 -18.47 -3.14 16.50
C THR A 143 -18.23 -4.60 16.07
N GLY A 144 -17.19 -5.26 16.59
CA GLY A 144 -16.83 -6.64 16.26
C GLY A 144 -16.26 -6.84 14.85
N LEU A 145 -16.20 -5.77 14.04
CA LEU A 145 -15.74 -5.80 12.65
C LEU A 145 -14.23 -5.57 12.52
N GLU A 146 -13.60 -4.97 13.54
CA GLU A 146 -12.18 -4.63 13.56
C GLU A 146 -11.63 -4.70 14.99
N THR A 147 -10.33 -4.93 15.13
CA THR A 147 -9.67 -5.09 16.44
C THR A 147 -9.08 -3.77 16.93
N ASN A 148 -9.43 -3.38 18.15
CA ASN A 148 -8.82 -2.25 18.85
C ASN A 148 -7.32 -2.48 19.07
N VAL A 149 -6.52 -1.42 18.96
CA VAL A 149 -5.08 -1.44 19.28
C VAL A 149 -4.82 -0.35 20.31
N LEU A 150 -4.79 -0.77 21.58
CA LEU A 150 -4.68 0.10 22.76
C LEU A 150 -3.30 0.04 23.42
N THR A 151 -2.31 -0.49 22.69
CA THR A 151 -0.91 -0.54 23.08
C THR A 151 -0.08 -0.07 21.89
N PRO A 152 0.91 0.83 22.08
CA PRO A 152 1.70 1.36 20.97
C PRO A 152 2.43 0.26 20.19
N LEU A 153 2.44 0.37 18.85
CA LEU A 153 3.03 -0.62 17.93
C LEU A 153 4.17 -0.06 17.07
N CYS A 154 4.75 1.09 17.44
CA CYS A 154 5.91 1.60 16.74
C CYS A 154 7.19 0.80 17.10
N PRO A 155 8.27 0.89 16.30
CA PRO A 155 9.55 0.25 16.61
C PRO A 155 10.18 0.67 17.95
N THR A 156 9.85 1.88 18.45
CA THR A 156 10.35 2.45 19.72
C THR A 156 9.37 2.27 20.89
N ALA A 157 8.38 1.37 20.77
CA ALA A 157 7.38 1.17 21.82
C ALA A 157 8.04 0.90 23.19
N PRO A 158 7.50 1.47 24.28
CA PRO A 158 6.23 2.21 24.36
C PRO A 158 6.31 3.68 23.93
N ASP A 159 7.51 4.21 23.65
CA ASP A 159 7.77 5.63 23.37
C ASP A 159 7.47 5.96 21.90
N CYS A 160 6.19 5.91 21.55
CA CYS A 160 5.70 6.20 20.21
C CYS A 160 5.12 7.62 20.11
N SER A 161 5.54 8.37 19.10
CA SER A 161 4.99 9.70 18.79
C SER A 161 4.56 9.81 17.33
N CYS A 162 3.46 10.53 17.10
CA CYS A 162 3.01 10.93 15.77
C CYS A 162 3.59 12.27 15.31
N GLU A 163 4.36 12.96 16.17
CA GLU A 163 4.85 14.32 15.92
C GLU A 163 5.67 14.39 14.62
N MET A 164 6.70 13.56 14.47
CA MET A 164 7.55 13.59 13.28
C MET A 164 6.80 13.19 11.99
N ALA A 165 5.89 12.21 12.06
CA ALA A 165 5.11 11.81 10.89
C ALA A 165 4.14 12.91 10.41
N ASN A 166 3.65 13.75 11.34
CA ASN A 166 2.72 14.85 11.06
C ASN A 166 3.39 16.24 11.01
N ALA A 167 4.69 16.33 11.29
CA ALA A 167 5.44 17.59 11.30
C ALA A 167 5.51 18.23 9.91
N ASP A 168 5.73 19.54 9.87
CA ASP A 168 6.05 20.22 8.62
C ASP A 168 7.34 19.60 8.05
N PRO A 169 7.41 19.29 6.74
CA PRO A 169 8.57 18.63 6.17
C PRO A 169 9.86 19.39 6.42
N SER A 170 9.86 20.72 6.56
CA SER A 170 11.05 21.52 6.92
C SER A 170 11.73 21.05 8.21
N GLN A 171 11.00 20.39 9.11
CA GLN A 171 11.50 19.84 10.37
C GLN A 171 12.06 18.41 10.22
N TYR A 172 11.87 17.75 9.08
CA TYR A 172 12.42 16.41 8.85
C TYR A 172 13.95 16.47 8.77
N SER A 173 14.61 15.63 9.57
CA SER A 173 16.05 15.40 9.48
C SER A 173 16.43 14.86 8.10
N ASN A 174 17.70 15.02 7.72
CA ASN A 174 18.20 14.52 6.45
C ASN A 174 18.07 12.99 6.36
N GLU A 175 18.34 12.32 7.47
CA GLU A 175 18.24 10.88 7.65
C GLU A 175 16.80 10.40 7.46
N TYR A 176 15.82 11.12 8.01
CA TYR A 176 14.41 10.77 7.90
C TYR A 176 13.89 10.95 6.46
N ARG A 177 14.27 12.06 5.82
CA ARG A 177 13.96 12.28 4.39
C ARG A 177 14.58 11.20 3.51
N LYS A 178 15.83 10.83 3.79
CA LYS A 178 16.54 9.76 3.08
C LYS A 178 15.81 8.43 3.24
N PHE A 179 15.38 8.09 4.45
CA PHE A 179 14.57 6.91 4.70
C PHE A 179 13.27 6.92 3.88
N LEU A 180 12.44 7.97 4.00
CA LEU A 180 11.15 8.05 3.31
C LEU A 180 11.32 7.91 1.79
N ARG A 181 12.31 8.62 1.22
CA ARG A 181 12.64 8.52 -0.20
C ARG A 181 13.08 7.12 -0.61
N MET A 182 13.97 6.51 0.17
CA MET A 182 14.44 5.14 -0.10
C MET A 182 13.29 4.14 -0.01
N TYR A 183 12.39 4.30 0.95
CA TYR A 183 11.21 3.47 1.13
C TYR A 183 10.24 3.60 -0.06
N ALA A 184 9.99 4.82 -0.54
CA ALA A 184 9.20 5.02 -1.75
C ALA A 184 9.85 4.40 -2.99
N GLU A 185 11.15 4.64 -3.20
CA GLU A 185 11.87 4.13 -4.37
C GLU A 185 11.96 2.58 -4.36
N ALA A 186 12.06 1.96 -3.18
CA ALA A 186 11.99 0.51 -3.00
C ALA A 186 10.63 -0.08 -3.42
N GLN A 187 9.53 0.56 -2.99
CA GLN A 187 8.18 0.18 -3.38
C GLN A 187 7.98 0.32 -4.90
N MET A 188 8.40 1.45 -5.48
CA MET A 188 8.31 1.67 -6.92
C MET A 188 9.12 0.63 -7.73
N ASP A 189 10.34 0.28 -7.28
CA ASP A 189 11.17 -0.71 -7.99
C ASP A 189 10.55 -2.11 -7.95
N SER A 190 9.92 -2.46 -6.83
CA SER A 190 9.18 -3.70 -6.62
C SER A 190 7.95 -3.80 -7.52
N PHE A 191 7.12 -2.74 -7.55
CA PHE A 191 5.87 -2.73 -8.29
C PHE A 191 6.08 -2.66 -9.82
N GLU A 192 7.21 -2.09 -10.26
CA GLU A 192 7.61 -2.08 -11.68
C GLU A 192 8.20 -3.41 -12.18
N LYS A 193 8.33 -4.43 -11.32
CA LYS A 193 8.57 -5.80 -11.81
C LYS A 193 7.31 -6.45 -12.40
N VAL A 194 6.15 -5.85 -12.17
CA VAL A 194 4.85 -6.27 -12.72
C VAL A 194 4.25 -5.14 -13.56
N TRP A 195 2.92 -4.92 -13.55
CA TRP A 195 2.27 -3.90 -14.38
C TRP A 195 2.39 -2.46 -13.85
N GLY A 196 3.19 -2.24 -12.79
CA GLY A 196 3.42 -0.92 -12.23
C GLY A 196 2.45 -0.58 -11.09
N TRP A 197 2.21 0.71 -10.90
CA TRP A 197 1.57 1.23 -9.70
C TRP A 197 0.83 2.57 -9.90
N PHE A 198 -0.12 2.85 -9.01
CA PHE A 198 -0.62 4.21 -8.77
C PHE A 198 -0.43 4.62 -7.30
N TYR A 199 0.06 5.84 -7.08
CA TYR A 199 0.30 6.35 -5.74
C TYR A 199 -0.97 6.94 -5.14
N TRP A 200 -1.28 6.54 -3.91
CA TRP A 200 -2.34 7.11 -3.10
C TRP A 200 -1.77 8.20 -2.17
N THR A 201 -1.99 9.49 -2.44
CA THR A 201 -2.77 10.10 -3.52
C THR A 201 -2.01 11.28 -4.13
N TRP A 202 -2.55 11.91 -5.17
CA TRP A 202 -1.93 13.09 -5.81
C TRP A 202 -1.71 14.23 -4.80
N LYS A 203 -2.74 14.56 -4.02
CA LYS A 203 -2.74 15.71 -3.10
C LYS A 203 -3.56 15.43 -1.84
N THR A 204 -3.04 15.88 -0.70
CA THR A 204 -3.78 16.06 0.55
C THR A 204 -3.71 17.53 0.97
N GLU A 205 -4.49 17.94 1.97
CA GLU A 205 -4.41 19.29 2.52
C GLU A 205 -3.09 19.50 3.28
N ASN A 206 -2.73 18.54 4.13
CA ASN A 206 -1.55 18.62 5.02
C ASN A 206 -0.86 17.28 5.33
N ALA A 207 -1.42 16.12 4.93
CA ALA A 207 -0.82 14.82 5.18
C ALA A 207 0.27 14.50 4.14
N VAL A 208 1.51 14.97 4.40
CA VAL A 208 2.61 14.97 3.41
C VAL A 208 2.98 13.58 2.91
N GLN A 209 3.07 12.59 3.80
CA GLN A 209 3.47 11.21 3.43
C GLN A 209 2.40 10.47 2.60
N TRP A 210 1.20 11.05 2.48
CA TRP A 210 0.08 10.59 1.67
C TRP A 210 -0.15 11.42 0.41
N SER A 211 0.69 12.43 0.15
CA SER A 211 0.56 13.32 -1.00
C SER A 211 1.78 13.25 -1.89
N TRP A 212 1.57 12.84 -3.15
CA TRP A 212 2.60 12.89 -4.17
C TRP A 212 3.14 14.31 -4.34
N LEU A 213 2.25 15.30 -4.48
CA LEU A 213 2.62 16.70 -4.66
C LEU A 213 3.44 17.27 -3.50
N LEU A 214 3.05 17.03 -2.25
CA LEU A 214 3.78 17.52 -1.09
C LEU A 214 5.07 16.73 -0.87
N GLY A 215 5.05 15.41 -1.07
CA GLY A 215 6.23 14.55 -0.97
C GLY A 215 7.32 14.91 -1.98
N LEU A 216 6.94 15.27 -3.21
CA LEU A 216 7.87 15.81 -4.21
C LEU A 216 8.54 17.10 -3.72
N ARG A 217 7.76 18.06 -3.22
CA ARG A 217 8.28 19.34 -2.71
C ARG A 217 9.18 19.16 -1.49
N ALA A 218 8.87 18.18 -0.65
CA ALA A 218 9.65 17.82 0.53
C ALA A 218 10.91 16.99 0.20
N GLY A 219 11.12 16.60 -1.07
CA GLY A 219 12.27 15.79 -1.48
C GLY A 219 12.24 14.34 -0.96
N ILE A 220 11.08 13.88 -0.51
CA ILE A 220 10.85 12.51 -0.02
C ILE A 220 10.25 11.60 -1.11
N LEU A 221 9.90 12.15 -2.27
CA LEU A 221 9.59 11.39 -3.49
C LEU A 221 10.54 11.82 -4.62
N PRO A 222 10.83 10.94 -5.59
CA PRO A 222 11.73 11.28 -6.69
C PRO A 222 11.08 12.29 -7.64
N GLU A 223 11.81 13.35 -8.01
CA GLU A 223 11.35 14.39 -8.96
C GLU A 223 10.90 13.78 -10.30
N LYS A 224 11.58 12.72 -10.73
CA LYS A 224 11.24 11.92 -11.90
C LYS A 224 11.10 10.47 -11.48
N VAL A 225 9.98 9.85 -11.83
CA VAL A 225 9.69 8.46 -11.45
C VAL A 225 10.75 7.45 -11.89
N TYR A 226 11.46 7.72 -12.99
CA TYR A 226 12.54 6.89 -13.53
C TYR A 226 13.96 7.30 -13.07
N GLY A 227 14.10 8.43 -12.35
CA GLY A 227 15.37 9.00 -11.89
C GLY A 227 15.60 8.77 -10.39
N ARG A 228 15.57 7.50 -9.96
CA ARG A 228 15.69 7.09 -8.54
C ARG A 228 17.13 7.07 -8.05
N GLY A 229 17.31 7.37 -6.76
CA GLY A 229 18.60 7.29 -6.06
C GLY A 229 18.87 5.92 -5.41
N PHE A 230 17.85 5.08 -5.32
CA PHE A 230 17.88 3.74 -4.75
C PHE A 230 17.11 2.76 -5.65
N ARG A 231 17.61 1.52 -5.72
CA ARG A 231 16.93 0.35 -6.31
C ARG A 231 17.08 -0.85 -5.40
N CYS A 232 16.16 -1.80 -5.50
CA CYS A 232 16.28 -3.04 -4.76
C CYS A 232 17.54 -3.81 -5.19
N GLY A 233 18.39 -4.13 -4.22
CA GLY A 233 19.74 -4.64 -4.42
C GLY A 233 20.85 -3.68 -3.98
N ASP A 234 20.54 -2.38 -3.84
CA ASP A 234 21.44 -1.41 -3.24
C ASP A 234 21.56 -1.61 -1.71
N VAL A 235 22.61 -1.04 -1.12
CA VAL A 235 22.83 -1.09 0.33
C VAL A 235 21.79 -0.25 1.06
N VAL A 236 21.05 -0.89 1.97
CA VAL A 236 20.12 -0.24 2.88
C VAL A 236 20.84 0.09 4.18
N PRO A 237 20.97 1.38 4.58
CA PRO A 237 21.52 1.74 5.88
C PRO A 237 20.66 1.19 7.03
N ASP A 238 21.26 1.03 8.22
CA ASP A 238 20.52 0.60 9.41
C ASP A 238 19.65 1.71 10.03
N PHE A 239 19.80 2.97 9.56
CA PHE A 239 19.09 4.16 10.06
C PHE A 239 19.14 4.32 11.59
N TRP A 240 20.25 3.91 12.22
CA TRP A 240 20.41 3.91 13.67
C TRP A 240 20.16 5.28 14.30
N ASP A 241 20.59 6.37 13.64
CA ASP A 241 20.42 7.76 14.06
C ASP A 241 18.94 8.16 14.26
N LEU A 242 18.01 7.49 13.57
CA LEU A 242 16.58 7.72 13.72
C LEU A 242 15.97 6.91 14.86
N SER A 243 16.61 5.81 15.25
CA SER A 243 16.16 4.93 16.34
C SER A 243 16.73 5.30 17.72
N SER A 244 17.79 6.13 17.75
CA SER A 244 18.50 6.55 18.97
C SER A 244 18.08 7.94 19.48
N GLY A 245 17.11 8.58 18.82
CA GLY A 245 16.61 9.92 19.16
C GLY A 245 15.65 9.94 20.36
N THR A 246 16.18 9.67 21.55
CA THR A 246 15.62 10.09 22.86
C THR A 246 16.75 10.60 23.74
#